data_AF-A0A1I6WJN5-F1
#
_entry.id   AF-A0A1I6WJN5-F1
#
_cell.length_a   1.000
_cell.length_b   1.000
_cell.length_c   1.000
_cell.angle_alpha   90.00
_cell.angle_beta   90.00
_cell.angle_gamma   90.00
#
_symmetry.space_group_name_H-M   'P 1'
#
loop_
_entity.id
_entity.type
_entity.pdbx_description
1 polymer ?
#
loop_
_entity_poly.entity_id
_entity_poly.type
_entity_poly.pdbx_seq_one_letter_code
_entity_poly.pdbx_strand_id
1 'polypeptide(L)'
;MQICIEDRLNVVISGGTSTGKATFARALLEMVGTRERLVTIEDAFVLFPAYANTVSMKSDRVPGSEIPCYVAGSEPADAARPDHPR
;
A
#
# COMPACT_ATOMS: atom_id res chain seq x y z
N MET A 1 0.00 17.86 13.57
CA MET A 1 0.26 16.58 12.90
C MET A 1 1.43 15.83 13.52
N GLN A 2 2.58 16.47 13.76
CA GLN A 2 3.74 15.86 14.43
C GLN A 2 3.36 15.01 15.67
N ILE A 3 2.63 15.61 16.63
CA ILE A 3 2.16 14.91 17.84
C ILE A 3 1.35 13.65 17.51
N CYS A 4 0.47 13.71 16.49
CA CYS A 4 -0.32 12.56 16.09
C CYS A 4 0.55 11.40 15.58
N ILE A 5 1.69 11.70 14.95
CA ILE A 5 2.65 10.71 14.46
C ILE A 5 3.48 10.15 15.61
N GLU A 6 3.99 11.02 16.49
CA GLU A 6 4.81 10.65 17.66
C GLU A 6 4.02 9.80 18.66
N ASP A 7 2.76 10.15 18.91
CA ASP A 7 1.84 9.39 19.78
C ASP A 7 1.16 8.21 19.06
N ARG A 8 1.52 7.95 17.80
CA ARG A 8 1.03 6.82 16.98
C ARG A 8 -0.50 6.75 16.90
N LEU A 9 -1.13 7.91 16.71
CA LEU A 9 -2.58 8.01 16.56
C LEU A 9 -3.01 7.52 15.18
N ASN A 10 -4.21 6.93 15.12
CA ASN A 10 -4.84 6.60 13.86
C ASN A 10 -5.30 7.88 13.15
N VAL A 11 -4.88 8.06 11.90
CA VAL A 11 -5.22 9.23 11.09
C VAL A 11 -6.02 8.79 9.85
N VAL A 12 -7.20 9.38 9.65
CA VAL A 12 -8.01 9.18 8.44
C VAL A 12 -7.96 10.46 7.60
N ILE A 13 -7.60 10.33 6.32
CA ILE A 13 -7.57 11.45 5.37
C ILE A 13 -8.76 11.34 4.44
N SER A 14 -9.71 12.27 4.54
CA SER A 14 -10.94 12.30 3.74
C SER A 14 -11.00 13.52 2.81
N GLY A 15 -11.75 13.40 1.72
CA GLY A 15 -11.92 14.46 0.72
C GLY A 15 -12.30 13.91 -0.66
N GLY A 16 -12.74 14.79 -1.57
CA GLY A 16 -13.14 14.43 -2.93
C GLY A 16 -12.01 13.81 -3.77
N THR A 17 -12.33 13.27 -4.95
CA THR A 17 -11.32 12.80 -5.90
C THR A 17 -10.40 13.95 -6.31
N SER A 18 -9.10 13.68 -6.45
CA SER A 18 -8.09 14.68 -6.86
C SER A 18 -7.84 15.85 -5.88
N THR A 19 -8.29 15.76 -4.61
CA THR A 19 -8.02 16.80 -3.60
C THR A 19 -6.69 16.63 -2.85
N GLY A 20 -5.76 15.82 -3.36
CA GLY A 20 -4.42 15.67 -2.78
C GLY A 20 -4.29 14.76 -1.55
N LYS A 21 -5.27 13.88 -1.27
CA LYS A 21 -5.22 12.96 -0.11
C LYS A 21 -3.95 12.10 -0.07
N ALA A 22 -3.62 11.47 -1.20
CA ALA A 22 -2.41 10.64 -1.32
C ALA A 22 -1.13 11.49 -1.14
N THR A 23 -1.12 12.72 -1.66
CA THR A 23 -0.03 13.68 -1.46
C THR A 23 0.14 14.01 0.02
N PHE A 24 -0.95 14.27 0.74
CA PHE A 24 -0.90 14.54 2.17
C PHE A 24 -0.45 13.31 2.96
N ALA A 25 -0.91 12.11 2.60
CA ALA A 25 -0.46 10.87 3.20
C ALA A 25 1.06 10.68 3.06
N ARG A 26 1.64 10.98 1.88
CA ARG A 26 3.09 10.93 1.66
C ARG A 26 3.84 11.90 2.56
N ALA A 27 3.36 13.14 2.69
CA ALA A 27 3.97 14.13 3.57
C ALA A 27 3.93 13.69 5.05
N LEU A 28 2.87 13.00 5.49
CA LEU A 28 2.82 12.43 6.84
C LEU A 28 3.81 11.26 7.02
N LEU A 29 3.99 10.43 6.00
CA LEU A 29 4.95 9.32 6.04
C LEU A 29 6.39 9.84 6.18
N GLU A 30 6.72 10.99 5.59
CA GLU A 30 8.03 11.65 5.75
C GLU A 30 8.30 12.13 7.19
N MET A 31 7.25 12.32 8.00
CA MET A 31 7.37 12.69 9.42
C MET A 31 7.61 11.47 10.32
N VAL A 32 7.46 10.24 9.81
CA VAL A 32 7.67 9.02 10.58
C VAL A 32 9.17 8.79 10.79
N GLY A 33 9.57 8.32 11.97
CA GLY A 33 10.96 7.99 12.26
C GLY A 33 11.50 6.90 11.33
N THR A 34 12.73 7.07 10.82
CA THR A 34 13.36 6.17 9.82
C THR A 34 13.60 4.72 10.30
N ARG A 35 13.45 4.44 11.60
CA ARG A 35 13.55 3.10 12.20
C ARG A 35 12.22 2.36 12.28
N GLU A 36 11.11 3.06 12.08
CA GLU A 36 9.78 2.46 12.10
C GLU A 36 9.58 1.53 10.90
N ARG A 37 8.73 0.51 11.07
CA ARG A 37 8.35 -0.37 9.97
C ARG A 37 7.15 0.21 9.25
N LEU A 38 7.29 0.46 7.96
CA LEU A 38 6.19 0.90 7.11
C LEU A 38 5.62 -0.28 6.31
N VAL A 39 4.31 -0.42 6.33
CA VAL A 39 3.59 -1.36 5.47
C VAL A 39 2.52 -0.58 4.73
N THR A 40 2.59 -0.53 3.39
CA THR A 40 1.55 0.10 2.57
C THR A 40 0.72 -0.95 1.84
N ILE A 41 -0.56 -0.66 1.67
CA ILE A 41 -1.50 -1.48 0.88
C ILE A 41 -2.22 -0.51 -0.05
N GLU A 42 -2.01 -0.66 -1.34
CA GLU A 42 -2.50 0.29 -2.33
C GLU A 42 -3.00 -0.44 -3.58
N ASP A 43 -4.06 0.06 -4.23
CA ASP A 43 -4.52 -0.48 -5.53
C ASP A 43 -3.51 -0.18 -6.66
N ALA A 44 -2.75 0.91 -6.51
CA ALA A 44 -1.63 1.27 -7.35
C ALA A 44 -0.56 1.92 -6.47
N PHE A 45 0.72 1.65 -6.74
CA PHE A 45 1.79 2.27 -5.97
C PHE A 45 1.79 3.79 -6.18
N VAL A 46 1.48 4.53 -5.12
CA VAL A 46 1.45 5.98 -5.11
C VAL A 46 2.11 6.59 -3.88
N LEU A 47 2.45 5.83 -2.82
CA LEU A 47 3.06 6.39 -1.61
C LEU A 47 4.61 6.39 -1.63
N PHE A 48 5.24 5.31 -2.07
CA PHE A 48 6.71 5.16 -2.19
C PHE A 48 7.55 5.73 -1.03
N PRO A 49 7.43 5.20 0.20
CA PRO A 49 8.32 5.59 1.30
C PRO A 49 9.78 5.21 1.02
N ALA A 50 10.72 6.06 1.43
CA ALA A 50 12.16 5.85 1.18
C ALA A 50 12.88 5.02 2.28
N TYR A 51 12.16 4.48 3.26
CA TYR A 51 12.78 3.81 4.41
C TYR A 51 13.13 2.37 4.10
N ALA A 52 14.29 1.92 4.59
CA ALA A 52 14.76 0.54 4.37
C ALA A 52 13.81 -0.53 4.94
N ASN A 53 13.10 -0.22 6.03
CA ASN A 53 12.12 -1.10 6.66
C ASN A 53 10.70 -0.89 6.11
N THR A 54 10.56 -0.89 4.78
CA THR A 54 9.28 -0.68 4.08
C THR A 54 8.87 -1.93 3.31
N VAL A 55 7.61 -2.34 3.47
CA VAL A 55 6.96 -3.35 2.63
C VAL A 55 5.79 -2.69 1.90
N SER A 56 5.83 -2.66 0.58
CA SER A 56 4.74 -2.12 -0.25
C SER A 56 3.95 -3.27 -0.86
N MET A 57 2.67 -3.37 -0.51
CA MET A 57 1.75 -4.37 -1.03
C MET A 57 0.79 -3.73 -2.03
N LYS A 58 0.55 -4.42 -3.13
CA LYS A 58 -0.43 -4.01 -4.13
C LYS A 58 -1.67 -4.88 -4.05
N SER A 59 -2.83 -4.23 -4.02
CA SER A 59 -4.12 -4.87 -4.12
C SER A 59 -4.48 -5.07 -5.60
N ASP A 60 -4.64 -6.34 -6.00
CA ASP A 60 -5.15 -6.70 -7.31
C ASP A 60 -6.56 -7.28 -7.16
N ARG A 61 -7.50 -6.73 -7.93
CA ARG A 61 -8.85 -7.28 -8.02
C ARG A 61 -8.85 -8.45 -8.98
N VAL A 62 -8.79 -9.65 -8.43
CA VAL A 62 -9.00 -10.89 -9.20
C VAL A 62 -10.51 -11.20 -9.22
N PRO A 63 -11.14 -11.29 -10.41
CA PRO A 63 -12.54 -11.68 -10.51
C PRO A 63 -12.78 -13.04 -9.83
N GLY A 64 -13.67 -13.08 -8.84
CA GLY A 64 -14.01 -14.30 -8.10
C GLY A 64 -13.08 -14.67 -6.93
N SER A 65 -12.12 -13.82 -6.55
CA SER A 65 -11.27 -14.08 -5.38
C SER A 65 -11.97 -13.70 -4.06
N GLU A 66 -11.96 -14.61 -3.08
CA GLU A 66 -12.36 -14.33 -1.69
C GLU A 66 -11.19 -13.76 -0.84
N ILE A 67 -9.95 -13.77 -1.34
CA ILE A 67 -8.75 -13.31 -0.62
C ILE A 67 -7.74 -12.67 -1.61
N PRO A 68 -7.47 -11.35 -1.57
CA PRO A 68 -6.45 -10.76 -2.43
C PRO A 68 -5.11 -10.57 -1.68
N CYS A 69 -4.02 -10.80 -2.41
CA CYS A 69 -2.77 -9.99 -2.50
C CYS A 69 -1.47 -10.82 -2.40
N TYR A 70 -0.63 -10.70 -3.43
CA TYR A 70 0.73 -11.27 -3.50
C TYR A 70 1.78 -10.22 -3.07
N VAL A 71 2.95 -10.68 -2.62
CA VAL A 71 4.06 -9.81 -2.20
C VAL A 71 4.89 -9.41 -3.41
N ALA A 72 5.14 -8.11 -3.58
CA ALA A 72 6.06 -7.62 -4.62
C ALA A 72 7.48 -8.16 -4.35
N GLY A 73 7.96 -9.04 -5.23
CA GLY A 73 9.27 -9.70 -5.11
C GLY A 73 9.22 -11.24 -5.12
N SER A 74 8.04 -11.84 -5.00
CA SER A 74 7.80 -13.21 -5.45
C SER A 74 7.21 -13.14 -6.85
N GLU A 75 7.84 -13.78 -7.84
CA GLU A 75 7.16 -14.15 -9.09
C GLU A 75 6.41 -15.48 -8.84
N PRO A 76 5.24 -15.72 -9.45
CA PRO A 76 4.72 -17.06 -9.53
C PRO A 76 5.55 -17.81 -10.57
N ALA A 77 6.48 -18.65 -10.09
CA ALA A 77 6.93 -19.76 -10.90
C ALA A 77 5.69 -20.61 -11.23
N ASP A 78 5.33 -20.69 -12.51
CA ASP A 78 4.46 -21.74 -13.06
C ASP A 78 2.91 -21.58 -13.01
N ALA A 79 2.37 -20.39 -13.31
CA ALA A 79 0.94 -20.27 -13.64
C ALA A 79 0.65 -20.52 -15.13
N ALA A 80 1.00 -21.71 -15.62
CA ALA A 80 0.40 -22.26 -16.84
C ALA A 80 -1.12 -22.37 -16.61
N ARG A 81 -1.92 -21.57 -17.34
CA ARG A 81 -3.39 -21.72 -17.37
C ARG A 81 -3.74 -23.04 -18.06
N PRO A 82 -4.41 -24.01 -17.41
CA PRO A 82 -5.16 -25.02 -18.13
C PRO A 82 -6.51 -24.42 -18.55
N ASP A 83 -6.93 -24.80 -19.75
CA ASP A 83 -8.14 -24.39 -20.45
C ASP A 83 -9.40 -24.33 -19.57
N HIS A 84 -10.24 -23.30 -19.78
CA HIS A 84 -11.66 -23.37 -19.45
C HIS A 84 -12.50 -23.03 -20.70
N PRO A 85 -13.50 -23.86 -21.05
CA PRO A 85 -14.19 -23.79 -22.33
C PRO A 85 -15.20 -22.63 -22.40
N ARG A 86 -15.54 -22.32 -23.66
CA ARG A 86 -16.32 -21.19 -24.20
C ARG A 86 -17.41 -20.59 -23.30
#